data_AF-A0A0M3J509-F1
#
_entry.id   AF-A0A0M3J509-F1
#
_cell.length_a   1.000
_cell.length_b   1.000
_cell.length_c   1.000
_cell.angle_alpha   90.00
_cell.angle_beta   90.00
_cell.angle_gamma   90.00
#
_symmetry.space_group_name_H-M   'P 1'
#
loop_
_entity.id
_entity.type
_entity.pdbx_description
1 polymer ?
#
loop_
_entity_poly.entity_id
_entity_poly.type
_entity_poly.pdbx_seq_one_letter_code
_entity_poly.pdbx_strand_id
1 'polypeptide(L)'
;LSRLIENDPLDEQISGPVDEAFWAQCRSEPSKALEREFMVRVYRYGVKDSDGNALRRETWPYLLGLLSWTENINDKYTEFVNNYNTAVEEWKKIEKIVKIRDHEAFTAARLRHSSYNGDLSVPMRDSSMNNDVFEEIDEMSNHSCDENHPHHRLTEKDKEVVFNER
;
A
#
# COMPACT_ATOMS: atom_id res chain seq x y z
N LEU A 1 -3.62 34.64 -18.43
CA LEU A 1 -2.76 33.42 -18.49
C LEU A 1 -1.68 33.50 -19.59
N SER A 2 -1.53 34.61 -20.30
CA SER A 2 -0.67 34.77 -21.49
C SER A 2 0.75 35.32 -21.22
N ARG A 3 1.23 35.30 -19.96
CA ARG A 3 2.53 35.90 -19.58
C ARG A 3 3.67 34.91 -19.30
N LEU A 4 3.46 33.61 -19.55
CA LEU A 4 4.45 32.57 -19.21
C LEU A 4 4.92 31.74 -20.40
N ILE A 5 4.81 32.29 -21.61
CA ILE A 5 5.54 31.78 -22.75
C ILE A 5 6.55 32.87 -23.09
N GLU A 6 7.61 32.95 -22.29
CA GLU A 6 8.86 33.52 -22.79
C GLU A 6 9.24 32.67 -23.99
N ASN A 7 8.97 33.21 -25.18
CA ASN A 7 9.45 32.68 -26.46
C ASN A 7 10.96 32.94 -26.55
N ASP A 8 11.74 32.37 -25.63
CA ASP A 8 13.12 32.07 -25.95
C ASP A 8 13.08 30.99 -27.03
N PRO A 9 13.79 31.15 -28.16
CA PRO A 9 13.97 30.04 -29.09
C PRO A 9 14.71 28.96 -28.31
N LEU A 10 13.96 27.97 -27.82
CA LEU A 10 14.52 26.74 -27.28
C LEU A 10 15.38 26.18 -28.40
N ASP A 11 16.69 26.22 -28.21
CA ASP A 11 17.69 25.84 -29.21
C ASP A 11 17.21 24.62 -29.99
N GLU A 12 17.11 24.74 -31.31
CA GLU A 12 16.84 23.61 -32.23
C GLU A 12 17.90 22.49 -32.12
N GLN A 13 18.91 22.68 -31.26
CA GLN A 13 19.97 21.75 -30.91
C GLN A 13 19.56 20.68 -29.88
N ILE A 14 18.35 20.73 -29.30
CA ILE A 14 17.91 19.73 -28.31
C ILE A 14 17.50 18.45 -29.03
N SER A 15 18.44 17.50 -29.12
CA SER A 15 18.26 16.24 -29.84
C SER A 15 18.13 15.04 -28.90
N GLY A 16 16.96 14.40 -28.93
CA GLY A 16 16.73 13.06 -28.38
C GLY A 16 16.10 13.00 -26.98
N PRO A 17 15.66 11.79 -26.57
CA PRO A 17 15.11 11.54 -25.24
C PRO A 17 16.14 11.77 -24.13
N VAL A 18 15.65 11.82 -22.89
CA VAL A 18 16.55 11.84 -21.71
C VAL A 18 17.20 10.47 -21.59
N ASP A 19 18.49 10.42 -21.93
CA ASP A 19 19.35 9.25 -21.82
C ASP A 19 20.14 9.29 -20.50
N GLU A 20 20.62 8.11 -20.07
CA GLU A 20 21.42 7.97 -18.84
C GLU A 20 22.69 8.82 -18.85
N ALA A 21 23.35 8.95 -20.00
CA ALA A 21 24.53 9.81 -20.14
C ALA A 21 24.21 11.30 -19.91
N PHE A 22 23.08 11.78 -20.44
CA PHE A 22 22.62 13.16 -20.23
C PHE A 22 22.21 13.37 -18.77
N TRP A 23 21.56 12.39 -18.17
CA TRP A 23 21.20 12.44 -16.75
C TRP A 23 22.43 12.49 -15.83
N ALA A 24 23.44 11.66 -16.10
CA ALA A 24 24.71 11.69 -15.37
C ALA A 24 25.38 13.07 -15.46
N GLN A 25 25.36 13.69 -16.64
CA GLN A 25 25.84 15.06 -16.84
C GLN A 25 25.05 16.07 -15.99
N CYS A 26 23.71 16.01 -16.03
CA CYS A 26 22.84 16.85 -15.21
C CYS A 26 23.14 16.71 -13.71
N ARG A 27 23.51 15.52 -13.26
CA ARG A 27 23.85 15.27 -11.85
C ARG A 27 25.27 15.69 -11.47
N SER A 28 26.20 15.71 -12.41
CA SER A 28 27.56 16.24 -12.17
C SER A 28 27.58 17.76 -12.01
N GLU A 29 26.76 18.48 -12.78
CA GLU A 29 26.68 19.94 -12.76
C GLU A 29 25.20 20.38 -12.77
N PRO A 30 24.55 20.45 -11.60
CA PRO A 30 23.15 20.85 -11.52
C PRO A 30 23.01 22.36 -11.78
N SER A 31 22.80 22.72 -13.05
CA SER A 31 22.56 24.09 -13.50
C SER A 31 21.10 24.30 -13.93
N LYS A 32 20.58 25.51 -13.76
CA LYS A 32 19.23 25.90 -14.22
C LYS A 32 19.05 25.78 -15.74
N ALA A 33 20.13 25.93 -16.50
CA ALA A 33 20.10 25.73 -17.95
C ALA A 33 19.81 24.26 -18.30
N LEU A 34 20.48 23.33 -17.61
CA LEU A 34 20.29 21.89 -17.77
C LEU A 34 18.92 21.45 -17.25
N GLU A 35 18.40 22.08 -16.19
CA GLU A 35 17.03 21.85 -15.72
C GLU A 35 16.01 22.20 -16.83
N ARG A 36 16.15 23.38 -17.44
CA ARG A 36 15.27 23.82 -18.54
C ARG A 36 15.37 22.86 -19.73
N GLU A 37 16.58 22.48 -20.12
CA GLU A 37 16.82 21.53 -21.21
C GLU A 37 16.20 20.15 -20.91
N PHE A 38 16.38 19.65 -19.69
CA PHE A 38 15.78 18.41 -19.22
C PHE A 38 14.25 18.46 -19.32
N MET A 39 13.62 19.53 -18.82
CA MET A 39 12.16 19.68 -18.88
C MET A 39 11.65 19.66 -20.32
N VAL A 40 12.35 20.33 -21.24
CA VAL A 40 12.01 20.33 -22.67
C VAL A 40 12.19 18.95 -23.30
N ARG A 41 13.30 18.24 -23.02
CA ARG A 41 13.54 16.88 -23.52
C ARG A 41 12.47 15.91 -23.02
N VAL A 42 12.13 15.95 -21.73
CA VAL A 42 11.07 15.12 -21.15
C VAL A 42 9.72 15.41 -21.80
N TYR A 43 9.38 16.69 -22.02
CA TYR A 43 8.12 17.05 -22.65
C TYR A 43 8.04 16.60 -24.12
N ARG A 44 9.13 16.72 -24.89
CA ARG A 44 9.12 16.43 -26.34
C ARG A 44 9.36 14.96 -26.67
N TYR A 45 10.23 14.30 -25.94
CA TYR A 45 10.75 12.97 -26.27
C TYR A 45 10.56 11.95 -25.15
N GLY A 46 10.24 12.40 -23.93
CA GLY A 46 10.12 11.56 -22.76
C GLY A 46 11.47 11.14 -22.16
N VAL A 47 11.36 10.32 -21.12
CA VAL A 47 12.52 9.66 -20.49
C VAL A 47 12.68 8.29 -21.11
N LYS A 48 13.90 8.00 -21.58
CA LYS A 48 14.24 6.71 -22.18
C LYS A 48 14.09 5.61 -21.15
N ASP A 49 13.41 4.55 -21.55
CA ASP A 49 13.31 3.32 -20.76
C ASP A 49 14.62 2.55 -20.91
N SER A 50 15.49 2.67 -19.91
CA SER A 50 16.57 1.70 -19.68
C SER A 50 16.04 0.45 -18.98
N ASP A 51 16.85 -0.61 -18.94
CA ASP A 51 16.49 -1.85 -18.28
C ASP A 51 15.98 -1.58 -16.84
N GLY A 52 14.71 -1.92 -16.59
CA GLY A 52 14.06 -1.77 -15.27
C GLY A 52 13.55 -0.36 -14.92
N ASN A 53 13.41 0.56 -15.87
CA ASN A 53 12.89 1.93 -15.65
C ASN A 53 13.67 2.72 -14.57
N ALA A 54 14.96 2.40 -14.38
CA ALA A 54 15.80 3.02 -13.35
C ALA A 54 15.85 4.54 -13.48
N LEU A 55 16.03 5.03 -14.71
CA LEU A 55 16.11 6.46 -14.99
C LEU A 55 14.81 7.20 -14.68
N ARG A 56 13.65 6.60 -14.96
CA ARG A 56 12.34 7.19 -14.62
C ARG A 56 12.17 7.35 -13.11
N ARG A 57 12.57 6.33 -12.34
CA ARG A 57 12.49 6.39 -10.87
C ARG A 57 13.33 7.52 -10.27
N GLU A 58 14.48 7.81 -10.87
CA GLU A 58 15.35 8.89 -10.40
C GLU A 58 14.88 10.27 -10.86
N THR A 59 14.35 10.38 -12.08
CA THR A 59 13.98 11.67 -12.70
C THR A 59 12.60 12.19 -12.25
N TRP A 60 11.65 11.29 -11.96
CA TRP A 60 10.28 11.64 -11.60
C TRP A 60 10.14 12.55 -10.37
N PRO A 61 10.88 12.34 -9.26
CA PRO A 61 10.80 13.23 -8.10
C PRO A 61 11.09 14.70 -8.44
N TYR A 62 11.96 14.98 -9.41
CA TYR A 62 12.23 16.34 -9.87
C TYR A 62 11.12 16.86 -10.78
N LEU A 63 10.54 16.01 -11.63
CA LEU A 63 9.39 16.37 -12.48
C LEU A 63 8.13 16.69 -11.66
N LEU A 64 7.93 16.00 -10.55
CA LEU A 64 6.80 16.20 -9.64
C LEU A 64 7.01 17.39 -8.69
N GLY A 65 8.20 18.00 -8.68
CA GLY A 65 8.56 19.06 -7.73
C GLY A 65 8.71 18.56 -6.29
N LEU A 66 8.92 17.25 -6.10
CA LEU A 66 9.21 16.67 -4.79
C LEU A 66 10.64 17.00 -4.33
N LEU A 67 11.57 17.11 -5.29
CA LEU A 67 12.95 17.50 -5.08
C LEU A 67 13.28 18.73 -5.91
N SER A 68 14.10 19.62 -5.35
CA SER A 68 14.71 20.69 -6.14
C SER A 68 15.82 20.14 -7.03
N TRP A 69 16.07 20.77 -8.18
CA TRP A 69 17.10 20.34 -9.13
C TRP A 69 18.52 20.22 -8.51
N THR A 70 18.80 21.03 -7.50
CA THR A 70 20.08 21.05 -6.78
C THR A 70 20.22 19.95 -5.74
N GLU A 71 19.11 19.40 -5.26
CA GLU A 71 19.13 18.35 -4.23
C GLU A 71 19.44 16.97 -4.83
N ASN A 72 19.91 16.06 -3.98
CA ASN A 72 20.07 14.65 -4.33
C ASN A 72 18.94 13.82 -3.71
N ILE A 73 18.43 12.86 -4.48
CA ILE A 73 17.36 11.96 -4.05
C ILE A 73 17.76 11.12 -2.84
N ASN A 74 19.01 10.65 -2.77
CA ASN A 74 19.44 9.73 -1.71
C ASN A 74 19.43 10.40 -0.34
N ASP A 75 19.77 11.69 -0.28
CA ASP A 75 19.80 12.44 0.97
C ASP A 75 18.39 12.62 1.54
N LYS A 76 17.42 12.91 0.67
CA LYS A 76 16.02 13.17 1.04
C LYS A 76 15.16 11.92 1.13
N TYR A 77 15.58 10.81 0.52
CA TYR A 77 14.82 9.56 0.49
C TYR A 77 14.50 9.06 1.90
N THR A 78 15.50 9.10 2.80
CA THR A 78 15.33 8.68 4.19
C THR A 78 14.33 9.56 4.94
N GLU A 79 14.37 10.87 4.73
CA GLU A 79 13.43 11.84 5.31
C GLU A 79 11.99 11.56 4.84
N PHE A 80 11.79 11.32 3.54
CA PHE A 80 10.47 11.00 3.00
C PHE A 80 9.90 9.69 3.56
N VAL A 81 10.72 8.64 3.63
CA VAL A 81 10.30 7.36 4.18
C VAL A 81 9.93 7.49 5.66
N ASN A 82 10.72 8.23 6.44
CA ASN A 82 10.44 8.46 7.86
C ASN A 82 9.16 9.27 8.07
N ASN A 83 8.95 10.34 7.29
CA ASN A 83 7.74 11.15 7.35
C ASN A 83 6.50 10.33 6.97
N TYR A 84 6.61 9.52 5.91
CA TYR A 84 5.54 8.61 5.50
C TYR A 84 5.20 7.60 6.61
N ASN A 85 6.20 6.93 7.16
CA ASN A 85 6.00 5.94 8.22
C ASN A 85 5.37 6.57 9.47
N THR A 86 5.83 7.77 9.85
CA THR A 86 5.27 8.51 10.99
C THR A 86 3.79 8.82 10.76
N ALA A 87 3.43 9.34 9.58
CA ALA A 87 2.03 9.62 9.25
C ALA A 87 1.19 8.33 9.25
N VAL A 88 1.70 7.24 8.70
CA VAL A 88 1.02 5.93 8.72
C VAL A 88 0.77 5.46 10.15
N GLU A 89 1.75 5.59 11.05
CA GLU A 89 1.58 5.24 12.46
C GLU A 89 0.54 6.11 13.18
N GLU A 90 0.49 7.41 12.87
CA GLU A 90 -0.54 8.31 13.38
C GLU A 90 -1.93 7.90 12.91
N TRP A 91 -2.09 7.58 11.62
CA TRP A 91 -3.35 7.08 11.08
C TRP A 91 -3.77 5.76 11.73
N LYS A 92 -2.84 4.83 11.97
CA LYS A 92 -3.11 3.58 12.70
C LYS A 92 -3.60 3.81 14.13
N LYS A 93 -3.10 4.85 14.82
CA LYS A 93 -3.59 5.21 16.17
C LYS A 93 -5.05 5.67 16.11
N ILE A 94 -5.39 6.51 15.12
CA ILE A 94 -6.75 6.99 14.91
C ILE A 94 -7.68 5.81 14.55
N GLU A 95 -7.24 4.93 13.65
CA GLU A 95 -8.00 3.75 13.25
C GLU A 95 -8.40 2.88 14.45
N LYS A 96 -7.46 2.62 15.38
CA LYS A 96 -7.76 1.87 16.61
C LYS A 96 -8.86 2.51 17.45
N ILE A 97 -8.82 3.84 17.61
CA ILE A 97 -9.84 4.57 18.37
C ILE A 97 -11.21 4.45 17.68
N VAL A 98 -11.25 4.58 16.36
CA VAL A 98 -12.48 4.43 15.58
C VAL A 98 -13.04 3.01 15.73
N LYS A 99 -12.22 1.97 15.56
CA LYS A 99 -12.64 0.56 15.74
C LYS A 99 -13.26 0.30 17.11
N ILE A 100 -12.66 0.83 18.19
CA ILE A 100 -13.19 0.68 19.56
C ILE A 100 -14.54 1.39 19.69
N ARG A 101 -14.64 2.65 19.24
CA ARG A 101 -15.88 3.43 19.35
C ARG A 101 -17.01 2.82 18.54
N ASP A 102 -16.72 2.30 17.36
CA ASP A 102 -17.71 1.63 16.52
C ASP A 102 -18.20 0.34 17.18
N HIS A 103 -17.29 -0.44 17.79
CA HIS A 103 -17.65 -1.63 18.56
C HIS A 103 -18.52 -1.31 19.78
N GLU A 104 -18.17 -0.26 20.54
CA GLU A 104 -18.96 0.22 21.69
C GLU A 104 -20.35 0.72 21.25
N ALA A 105 -20.42 1.49 20.18
CA ALA A 105 -21.68 2.00 19.64
C ALA A 105 -22.59 0.87 19.14
N PHE A 106 -22.02 -0.12 18.44
CA PHE A 106 -22.75 -1.31 18.01
C PHE A 106 -23.30 -2.11 19.19
N THR A 107 -22.45 -2.35 20.20
CA THR A 107 -22.84 -3.06 21.42
C THR A 107 -23.92 -2.31 22.20
N ALA A 108 -23.79 -0.98 22.33
CA ALA A 108 -24.79 -0.14 22.98
C ALA A 108 -26.12 -0.12 22.23
N ALA A 109 -26.10 -0.07 20.89
CA ALA A 109 -27.31 -0.15 20.06
C ALA A 109 -28.02 -1.50 20.25
N ARG A 110 -27.27 -2.61 20.25
CA ARG A 110 -27.80 -3.96 20.49
C ARG A 110 -28.42 -4.08 21.88
N LEU A 111 -27.75 -3.54 22.91
CA LEU A 111 -28.29 -3.55 24.29
C LEU A 111 -29.57 -2.72 24.38
N ARG A 112 -29.60 -1.51 23.83
CA ARG A 112 -30.81 -0.66 23.79
C ARG A 112 -31.98 -1.37 23.09
N HIS A 113 -31.72 -2.05 21.98
CA HIS A 113 -32.73 -2.84 21.29
C HIS A 113 -33.26 -3.99 22.17
N SER A 114 -32.36 -4.70 22.88
CA SER A 114 -32.78 -5.76 23.81
C SER A 114 -33.58 -5.24 25.01
N SER A 115 -33.26 -4.05 25.54
CA SER A 115 -33.96 -3.45 26.68
C SER A 115 -35.33 -2.88 26.31
N TYR A 116 -35.50 -2.38 25.09
CA TYR A 116 -36.79 -1.85 24.61
C TYR A 116 -37.78 -2.96 24.24
N ASN A 117 -37.28 -4.11 23.78
CA ASN A 117 -38.10 -5.27 23.42
C ASN A 117 -38.40 -6.21 24.59
N GLY A 118 -38.06 -5.83 25.83
CA GLY A 118 -38.24 -6.64 27.04
C GLY A 118 -39.69 -6.99 27.39
N ASP A 119 -40.70 -6.39 26.72
CA ASP A 119 -42.12 -6.67 26.94
C ASP A 119 -42.89 -7.01 25.64
N LEU A 120 -42.19 -7.15 24.51
CA LEU A 120 -42.76 -7.64 23.25
C LEU A 120 -41.88 -8.78 22.77
N SER A 121 -42.30 -10.00 23.15
CA SER A 121 -41.76 -11.29 22.70
C SER A 121 -42.01 -11.55 21.22
N VAL A 122 -41.69 -10.59 20.35
CA VAL A 122 -41.56 -10.86 18.93
C VAL A 122 -40.19 -11.49 18.77
N PRO A 123 -40.08 -12.82 18.53
CA PRO A 123 -38.80 -13.39 18.16
C PRO A 123 -38.44 -12.71 16.84
N MET A 124 -37.39 -11.89 16.85
CA MET A 124 -36.69 -11.56 15.62
C MET A 124 -36.22 -12.92 15.12
N ARG A 125 -36.99 -13.48 14.19
CA ARG A 125 -36.61 -14.66 13.42
C ARG A 125 -35.13 -14.51 13.13
N ASP A 126 -34.38 -15.54 13.46
CA ASP A 126 -33.03 -15.77 12.97
C ASP A 126 -33.06 -15.85 11.44
N SER A 127 -33.34 -14.73 10.79
CA SER A 127 -32.77 -14.42 9.49
C SER A 127 -31.30 -14.15 9.79
N SER A 128 -30.57 -15.23 10.05
CA SER A 128 -29.14 -15.30 9.85
C SER A 128 -28.90 -14.90 8.39
N MET A 129 -28.81 -13.60 8.15
CA MET A 129 -28.03 -13.11 7.03
C MET A 129 -26.59 -13.34 7.46
N ASN A 130 -26.16 -14.56 7.17
CA ASN A 130 -24.78 -15.00 7.20
C ASN A 130 -23.97 -14.00 6.36
N ASN A 131 -23.35 -13.03 7.03
CA ASN A 131 -22.47 -12.07 6.38
C ASN A 131 -21.05 -12.31 6.89
N ASP A 132 -20.59 -13.56 6.70
CA ASP A 132 -19.19 -13.96 6.81
C ASP A 132 -18.44 -13.46 5.57
N VAL A 133 -18.24 -12.14 5.45
CA VAL A 133 -17.49 -11.55 4.31
C VAL A 133 -16.20 -10.90 4.77
N PHE A 134 -15.97 -10.73 6.08
CA PHE A 134 -14.71 -10.21 6.61
C PHE A 134 -14.33 -10.94 7.90
N GLU A 135 -13.83 -12.17 7.76
CA GLU A 135 -13.02 -12.77 8.82
C GLU A 135 -11.69 -11.99 8.90
N GLU A 136 -11.61 -11.02 9.82
CA GLU A 136 -10.31 -10.52 10.28
C GLU A 136 -9.62 -11.67 11.03
N ILE A 137 -8.58 -12.25 10.42
CA ILE A 137 -7.70 -13.22 11.06
C ILE A 137 -6.93 -12.48 12.16
N ASP A 138 -7.49 -12.45 13.36
CA ASP A 138 -6.75 -12.10 14.57
C ASP A 138 -5.97 -13.33 15.03
N GLU A 139 -4.67 -13.31 14.80
CA GLU A 139 -3.73 -14.22 15.44
C GLU A 139 -3.69 -13.93 16.95
N MET A 140 -4.48 -14.63 17.78
CA MET A 140 -4.04 -14.92 19.15
C MET A 140 -4.81 -16.04 19.86
N SER A 141 -4.02 -16.98 20.37
CA SER A 141 -4.27 -17.86 21.51
C SER A 141 -5.17 -19.08 21.32
N ASN A 142 -4.48 -20.19 21.06
CA ASN A 142 -4.86 -21.50 21.55
C ASN A 142 -5.14 -21.44 23.06
N HIS A 143 -6.41 -21.41 23.45
CA HIS A 143 -6.82 -21.93 24.74
C HIS A 143 -7.77 -23.10 24.50
N SER A 144 -7.17 -24.29 24.50
CA SER A 144 -7.86 -25.57 24.58
C SER A 144 -8.78 -25.62 25.80
N CYS A 145 -9.97 -26.20 25.63
CA CYS A 145 -10.37 -27.46 26.28
C CYS A 145 -11.78 -27.82 25.79
N ASP A 146 -11.85 -28.69 24.79
CA ASP A 146 -13.10 -29.33 24.35
C ASP A 146 -13.20 -30.71 24.99
N GLU A 147 -14.35 -30.99 25.60
CA GLU A 147 -14.68 -32.27 26.23
C GLU A 147 -15.20 -33.27 25.18
N ASN A 148 -14.49 -34.39 25.07
CA ASN A 148 -15.05 -35.74 24.93
C ASN A 148 -16.12 -36.02 23.85
N HIS A 149 -15.69 -36.51 22.68
CA HIS A 149 -16.31 -37.73 22.12
C HIS A 149 -15.34 -38.55 21.24
N PRO A 150 -15.46 -39.89 21.24
CA PRO A 150 -14.38 -40.80 20.85
C PRO A 150 -14.51 -41.24 19.39
N HIS A 151 -13.41 -41.19 18.64
CA HIS A 151 -13.28 -41.97 17.40
C HIS A 151 -11.98 -42.77 17.38
N HIS A 152 -12.19 -44.07 17.28
CA HIS A 152 -11.26 -45.19 17.11
C HIS A 152 -9.95 -44.82 16.37
N ARG A 153 -8.82 -44.96 17.06
CA ARG A 153 -7.47 -44.92 16.48
C ARG A 153 -7.09 -46.33 16.01
N LEU A 154 -7.12 -46.59 14.70
CA LEU A 154 -6.44 -47.75 14.12
C LEU A 154 -4.96 -47.40 13.96
N THR A 155 -4.10 -48.16 14.62
CA THR A 155 -2.63 -47.99 14.59
C THR A 155 -2.02 -48.64 13.36
N GLU A 156 -0.89 -48.09 12.96
CA GLU A 156 -0.08 -48.25 11.74
C GLU A 156 0.51 -49.65 11.45
N LYS A 157 -0.18 -50.74 11.82
CA LYS A 157 0.31 -52.13 11.61
C LYS A 157 -0.34 -52.89 10.45
N ASP A 158 -1.31 -52.31 9.73
CA ASP A 158 -2.02 -53.04 8.66
C ASP A 158 -1.55 -52.67 7.24
N LYS A 159 -0.49 -51.88 7.08
CA LYS A 159 0.05 -51.51 5.75
C LYS A 159 1.06 -52.51 5.17
N GLU A 160 1.32 -53.63 5.84
CA GLU A 160 2.36 -54.58 5.45
C GLU A 160 1.80 -55.99 5.16
N VAL A 161 0.68 -56.10 4.43
CA VAL A 161 0.21 -57.40 3.90
C VAL A 161 -0.26 -57.36 2.43
N VAL A 162 -0.45 -56.18 1.81
CA VAL A 162 -1.04 -56.12 0.44
C VAL A 162 0.00 -56.04 -0.70
N PHE A 163 1.31 -56.21 -0.44
CA PHE A 163 2.34 -56.15 -1.49
C PHE A 163 3.06 -57.47 -1.80
N ASN A 164 2.55 -58.64 -1.40
CA ASN A 164 3.11 -59.92 -1.85
C ASN A 164 2.07 -61.04 -1.93
N GLU A 165 1.44 -61.18 -3.10
CA GLU A 165 0.86 -62.39 -3.75
C GLU A 165 0.00 -61.83 -4.90
N ARG A 166 0.47 -61.77 -6.15
CA ARG A 166 0.63 -62.87 -7.12
C ARG A 166 -0.58 -63.80 -7.23
#